data_AF-F2BFQ1-F1
#
_entry.id   AF-F2BFQ1-F1
#
_cell.length_a   1.000
_cell.length_b   1.000
_cell.length_c   1.000
_cell.angle_alpha   90.00
_cell.angle_beta   90.00
_cell.angle_gamma   90.00
#
_symmetry.space_group_name_H-M   'P 1'
#
loop_
_entity.id
_entity.type
_entity.pdbx_description
1 polymer ?
#
loop_
_entity_poly.entity_id
_entity_poly.type
_entity_poly.pdbx_seq_one_letter_code
_entity_poly.pdbx_strand_id
1 'polypeptide(L)'
;MTQQKSLRARALDILARSETGRAALKRKLAPHAASEDELEAVLDEMAARGWQSDTRYAEAYIHSKGRKHGSLRLRHDLARQGVDEETVRALLPDADTELAAAVSVVRKKFKTPPADYAAAQKQMRFLAYRGFDGDTVRRALKQAWTDGYTEYDGTDDRT
;
A
#
# COMPACT_ATOMS: atom_id res chain seq x y z
N MET A 1 -25.35 14.26 -31.52
CA MET A 1 -25.34 12.82 -31.21
C MET A 1 -23.95 12.48 -30.69
N THR A 2 -23.81 12.18 -29.40
CA THR A 2 -22.52 11.77 -28.84
C THR A 2 -22.22 10.37 -29.33
N GLN A 3 -21.24 10.22 -30.23
CA GLN A 3 -20.83 8.91 -30.74
C GLN A 3 -20.43 8.02 -29.55
N GLN A 4 -21.05 6.85 -29.41
CA GLN A 4 -20.76 5.90 -28.33
C GLN A 4 -19.27 5.49 -28.45
N LYS A 5 -18.44 5.87 -27.48
CA LYS A 5 -17.03 5.46 -27.44
C LYS A 5 -16.92 3.93 -27.44
N SER A 6 -16.07 3.39 -28.31
CA SER A 6 -15.73 1.97 -28.35
C SER A 6 -15.11 1.50 -27.03
N LEU A 7 -15.19 0.20 -26.74
CA LEU A 7 -14.63 -0.38 -25.53
C LEU A 7 -13.11 -0.10 -25.42
N ARG A 8 -12.41 -0.22 -26.54
CA ARG A 8 -10.99 0.11 -26.68
C ARG A 8 -10.68 1.58 -26.37
N ALA A 9 -11.47 2.53 -26.91
CA ALA A 9 -11.27 3.95 -26.62
C ALA A 9 -11.49 4.25 -25.12
N ARG A 10 -12.47 3.60 -24.49
CA ARG A 10 -12.70 3.71 -23.04
C ARG A 10 -11.52 3.14 -22.24
N ALA A 11 -10.96 2.01 -22.65
CA ALA A 11 -9.80 1.41 -22.01
C ALA A 11 -8.60 2.36 -22.04
N LEU A 12 -8.31 2.94 -23.21
CA LEU A 12 -7.26 3.94 -23.39
C LEU A 12 -7.48 5.19 -22.52
N ASP A 13 -8.71 5.72 -22.46
CA ASP A 13 -9.03 6.86 -21.58
C ASP A 13 -8.80 6.54 -20.10
N ILE A 14 -9.05 5.30 -19.66
CA ILE A 14 -8.79 4.87 -18.28
C ILE A 14 -7.28 4.80 -18.03
N LEU A 15 -6.54 4.14 -18.91
CA LEU A 15 -5.10 3.91 -18.77
C LEU A 15 -4.28 5.20 -18.90
N ALA A 16 -4.72 6.15 -19.72
CA ALA A 16 -4.05 7.45 -19.88
C ALA A 16 -4.09 8.32 -18.60
N ARG A 17 -5.03 8.07 -17.68
CA ARG A 17 -5.18 8.84 -16.43
C ARG A 17 -4.44 8.25 -15.25
N SER A 18 -4.25 6.94 -15.23
CA SER A 18 -3.67 6.22 -14.10
C SER A 18 -3.36 4.78 -14.45
N GLU A 19 -2.28 4.24 -13.87
CA GLU A 19 -2.04 2.80 -13.83
C GLU A 19 -3.27 2.08 -13.27
N THR A 20 -3.75 1.10 -14.02
CA THR A 20 -4.95 0.32 -13.67
C THR A 20 -4.65 -1.14 -13.91
N GLY A 21 -4.76 -1.96 -12.86
CA GLY A 21 -4.60 -3.41 -12.96
C GLY A 21 -5.70 -4.06 -13.80
N ARG A 22 -5.44 -5.24 -14.35
CA ARG A 22 -6.33 -5.93 -15.30
C ARG A 22 -7.73 -6.14 -14.71
N ALA A 23 -7.84 -6.61 -13.47
CA ALA A 23 -9.14 -6.84 -12.84
C ALA A 23 -9.94 -5.55 -12.62
N ALA A 24 -9.25 -4.44 -12.30
CA ALA A 24 -9.90 -3.14 -12.16
C ALA A 24 -10.35 -2.59 -13.52
N LEU A 25 -9.54 -2.77 -14.56
CA LEU A 25 -9.90 -2.40 -15.93
C LEU A 25 -11.11 -3.21 -16.42
N LYS A 26 -11.08 -4.54 -16.22
CA LYS A 26 -12.20 -5.45 -16.49
C LYS A 26 -13.49 -4.97 -15.85
N ARG A 27 -13.48 -4.72 -14.55
CA ARG A 27 -14.66 -4.23 -13.79
C ARG A 27 -15.20 -2.89 -14.32
N LYS A 28 -14.31 -1.98 -14.75
CA LYS A 28 -14.71 -0.67 -15.31
C LYS A 28 -15.28 -0.78 -16.72
N LEU A 29 -14.84 -1.77 -17.50
CA LEU A 29 -15.25 -1.96 -18.90
C LEU A 29 -16.46 -2.88 -19.05
N ALA A 30 -16.68 -3.83 -18.13
CA ALA A 30 -17.77 -4.81 -18.19
C ALA A 30 -19.17 -4.21 -18.46
N PRO A 31 -19.58 -3.07 -17.86
CA PRO A 31 -20.88 -2.46 -18.16
C PRO A 31 -21.03 -1.90 -19.59
N HIS A 32 -19.95 -1.87 -20.38
CA HIS A 32 -19.90 -1.30 -21.72
C HIS A 32 -19.57 -2.33 -22.80
N ALA A 33 -19.21 -3.56 -22.41
CA ALA A 33 -18.89 -4.63 -23.34
C ALA A 33 -20.18 -5.30 -23.83
N ALA A 34 -20.21 -5.66 -25.12
CA ALA A 34 -21.31 -6.42 -25.71
C ALA A 34 -21.26 -7.91 -25.31
N SER A 35 -20.06 -8.42 -25.02
CA SER A 35 -19.83 -9.79 -24.55
C SER A 35 -18.58 -9.88 -23.69
N GLU A 36 -18.45 -10.98 -22.94
CA GLU A 36 -17.23 -11.29 -22.19
C GLU A 36 -16.02 -11.48 -23.12
N ASP A 37 -16.22 -12.09 -24.30
CA ASP A 37 -15.15 -12.31 -25.28
C ASP A 37 -14.61 -10.98 -25.83
N GLU A 38 -15.47 -10.00 -26.10
CA GLU A 38 -15.03 -8.65 -26.51
C GLU A 38 -14.20 -7.99 -25.41
N LEU A 39 -14.64 -8.14 -24.16
CA LEU A 39 -13.95 -7.59 -23.00
C LEU A 39 -12.56 -8.20 -22.84
N GLU A 40 -12.45 -9.52 -22.84
CA GLU A 40 -11.16 -10.22 -22.72
C GLU A 40 -10.23 -9.89 -23.88
N ALA A 41 -10.73 -9.84 -25.12
CA ALA A 41 -9.92 -9.45 -26.28
C ALA A 41 -9.34 -8.04 -26.15
N VAL A 42 -10.12 -7.08 -25.65
CA VAL A 42 -9.62 -5.72 -25.40
C VAL A 42 -8.59 -5.71 -24.27
N LEU A 43 -8.81 -6.44 -23.18
CA LEU A 43 -7.86 -6.53 -22.07
C LEU A 43 -6.52 -7.14 -22.51
N ASP A 44 -6.57 -8.21 -23.31
CA ASP A 44 -5.39 -8.84 -23.90
C ASP A 44 -4.65 -7.90 -24.84
N GLU A 45 -5.37 -7.15 -25.66
CA GLU A 45 -4.75 -6.13 -26.51
C GLU A 45 -4.03 -5.06 -25.67
N MET A 46 -4.67 -4.56 -24.59
CA MET A 46 -4.05 -3.53 -23.73
C MET A 46 -2.80 -4.06 -23.05
N ALA A 47 -2.80 -5.32 -22.60
CA ALA A 47 -1.66 -5.97 -21.97
C ALA A 47 -0.53 -6.25 -22.98
N ALA A 48 -0.85 -6.81 -24.15
CA ALA A 48 0.13 -7.14 -25.20
C ALA A 48 0.84 -5.90 -25.75
N ARG A 49 0.15 -4.76 -25.79
CA ARG A 49 0.74 -3.46 -26.17
C ARG A 49 1.50 -2.78 -25.02
N GLY A 50 1.52 -3.38 -23.83
CA GLY A 50 2.15 -2.84 -22.63
C GLY A 50 1.43 -1.62 -22.03
N TRP A 51 0.24 -1.28 -22.50
CA TRP A 51 -0.57 -0.17 -21.97
C TRP A 51 -1.15 -0.51 -20.60
N GLN A 52 -1.45 -1.78 -20.37
CA GLN A 52 -1.83 -2.33 -19.07
C GLN A 52 -0.67 -3.18 -18.53
N SER A 53 -0.35 -3.01 -17.23
CA SER A 53 0.64 -3.83 -16.52
C SER A 53 0.26 -3.94 -15.04
N ASP A 54 0.09 -5.17 -14.55
CA ASP A 54 -0.20 -5.40 -13.13
C ASP A 54 1.00 -5.08 -12.23
N THR A 55 2.23 -5.25 -12.73
CA THR A 55 3.46 -4.83 -12.05
C THR A 55 3.50 -3.31 -11.83
N ARG A 56 3.34 -2.50 -12.89
CA ARG A 56 3.31 -1.03 -12.75
C ARG A 56 2.15 -0.56 -11.88
N TYR A 57 1.01 -1.23 -11.98
CA TYR A 57 -0.12 -0.97 -11.11
C TYR A 57 0.21 -1.23 -9.62
N ALA A 58 0.84 -2.37 -9.32
CA ALA A 58 1.26 -2.72 -7.97
C ALA A 58 2.31 -1.74 -7.41
N GLU A 59 3.31 -1.37 -8.21
CA GLU A 59 4.30 -0.34 -7.87
C GLU A 59 3.64 0.99 -7.49
N ALA A 60 2.74 1.49 -8.35
CA ALA A 60 2.03 2.74 -8.10
C ALA A 60 1.16 2.64 -6.83
N TYR A 61 0.51 1.49 -6.60
CA TYR A 61 -0.28 1.25 -5.41
C TYR A 61 0.57 1.29 -4.14
N ILE A 62 1.68 0.54 -4.11
CA ILE A 62 2.61 0.47 -2.98
C ILE A 62 3.24 1.83 -2.73
N HIS A 63 3.66 2.56 -3.77
CA HIS A 63 4.17 3.91 -3.63
C HIS A 63 3.14 4.84 -2.95
N SER A 64 1.87 4.76 -3.36
CA SER A 64 0.80 5.63 -2.83
C SER A 64 0.33 5.26 -1.41
N LYS A 65 0.42 3.98 -1.02
CA LYS A 65 -0.14 3.46 0.25
C LYS A 65 0.90 3.01 1.27
N GLY A 66 2.12 2.67 0.86
CA GLY A 66 3.16 2.08 1.71
C GLY A 66 3.60 2.97 2.86
N ARG A 67 3.47 4.29 2.72
CA ARG A 67 3.70 5.24 3.83
C ARG A 67 2.64 5.18 4.95
N LYS A 68 1.53 4.46 4.74
CA LYS A 68 0.35 4.43 5.63
C LYS A 68 -0.08 3.03 6.03
N HIS A 69 0.21 2.04 5.20
CA HIS A 69 -0.19 0.65 5.37
C HIS A 69 1.04 -0.25 5.36
N GLY A 70 1.05 -1.25 6.25
CA GLY A 70 2.08 -2.27 6.29
C GLY A 70 1.87 -3.36 5.23
N SER A 71 2.90 -4.18 5.05
CA SER A 71 3.02 -5.15 3.98
C SER A 71 1.91 -6.19 3.97
N LEU A 72 1.37 -6.58 5.13
CA LEU A 72 0.27 -7.55 5.21
C LEU A 72 -0.99 -7.01 4.52
N ARG A 73 -1.28 -5.73 4.74
CA ARG A 73 -2.45 -5.08 4.13
C ARG A 73 -2.23 -4.78 2.66
N LEU A 74 -1.05 -4.29 2.28
CA LEU A 74 -0.72 -4.06 0.86
C LEU A 74 -0.88 -5.35 0.05
N ARG A 75 -0.33 -6.46 0.57
CA ARG A 75 -0.43 -7.77 -0.05
C ARG A 75 -1.87 -8.23 -0.23
N HIS A 76 -2.65 -8.15 0.84
CA HIS A 76 -4.06 -8.52 0.80
C HIS A 76 -4.86 -7.67 -0.21
N ASP A 77 -4.64 -6.35 -0.21
CA ASP A 77 -5.38 -5.44 -1.08
C ASP A 77 -5.02 -5.65 -2.56
N LEU A 78 -3.75 -5.92 -2.87
CA LEU A 78 -3.29 -6.22 -4.24
C LEU A 78 -3.77 -7.60 -4.72
N ALA A 79 -3.73 -8.62 -3.86
CA ALA A 79 -4.27 -9.94 -4.19
C ALA A 79 -5.77 -9.88 -4.51
N ARG A 80 -6.56 -9.12 -3.74
CA ARG A 80 -7.98 -8.86 -4.04
C ARG A 80 -8.22 -8.10 -5.35
N GLN A 81 -7.19 -7.44 -5.86
CA GLN A 81 -7.21 -6.73 -7.14
C GLN A 81 -6.66 -7.59 -8.28
N GLY A 82 -6.34 -8.86 -8.02
CA GLY A 82 -5.91 -9.82 -9.03
C GLY A 82 -4.44 -9.77 -9.40
N VAL A 83 -3.61 -9.04 -8.64
CA VAL A 83 -2.15 -9.06 -8.84
C VAL A 83 -1.60 -10.36 -8.25
N ASP A 84 -0.74 -11.04 -9.01
CA ASP A 84 -0.13 -12.31 -8.60
C ASP A 84 0.79 -12.15 -7.39
N GLU A 85 0.91 -13.21 -6.60
CA GLU A 85 1.63 -13.17 -5.32
C GLU A 85 3.13 -12.89 -5.50
N GLU A 86 3.73 -13.38 -6.58
CA GLU A 86 5.15 -13.23 -6.85
C GLU A 86 5.51 -11.77 -7.14
N THR A 87 4.75 -11.12 -8.03
CA THR A 87 4.84 -9.68 -8.30
C THR A 87 4.66 -8.87 -7.02
N VAL A 88 3.63 -9.18 -6.23
CA VAL A 88 3.40 -8.48 -4.96
C VAL A 88 4.60 -8.63 -4.04
N ARG A 89 5.11 -9.85 -3.85
CA ARG A 89 6.24 -10.14 -2.96
C ARG A 89 7.51 -9.40 -3.39
N ALA A 90 7.78 -9.33 -4.70
CA ALA A 90 8.95 -8.66 -5.24
C ALA A 90 8.93 -7.13 -5.04
N LEU A 91 7.73 -6.54 -4.89
CA LEU A 91 7.54 -5.09 -4.81
C LEU A 91 7.27 -4.57 -3.39
N LEU A 92 7.08 -5.46 -2.40
CA LEU A 92 6.87 -5.04 -1.02
C LEU A 92 8.09 -4.30 -0.48
N PRO A 93 7.88 -3.31 0.41
CA PRO A 93 9.00 -2.58 1.02
C PRO A 93 9.88 -3.53 1.83
N ASP A 94 11.17 -3.20 1.90
CA ASP A 94 12.08 -3.83 2.85
C ASP A 94 11.70 -3.52 4.31
N ALA A 95 12.31 -4.24 5.24
CA ALA A 95 12.00 -4.16 6.66
C ALA A 95 12.26 -2.77 7.26
N ASP A 96 13.27 -2.05 6.78
CA ASP A 96 13.65 -0.74 7.32
C ASP A 96 12.68 0.35 6.82
N THR A 97 12.29 0.28 5.55
CA THR A 97 11.25 1.13 4.95
C THR A 97 9.90 0.90 5.63
N GLU A 98 9.55 -0.36 5.89
CA GLU A 98 8.30 -0.71 6.57
C GLU A 98 8.29 -0.20 8.03
N LEU A 99 9.41 -0.36 8.74
CA LEU A 99 9.59 0.18 10.09
C LEU A 99 9.46 1.70 10.12
N ALA A 100 10.13 2.41 9.22
CA ALA A 100 10.05 3.87 9.13
C ALA A 100 8.61 4.35 8.88
N ALA A 101 7.87 3.65 8.02
CA ALA A 101 6.45 3.92 7.79
C ALA A 101 5.61 3.70 9.05
N ALA A 102 5.82 2.60 9.78
CA ALA A 102 5.11 2.30 11.03
C ALA A 102 5.36 3.36 12.11
N VAL A 103 6.61 3.79 12.30
CA VAL A 103 6.99 4.87 13.23
C VAL A 103 6.29 6.18 12.86
N SER A 104 6.31 6.55 11.58
CA SER A 104 5.63 7.75 11.09
C SER A 104 4.11 7.69 11.33
N VAL A 105 3.49 6.54 11.05
CA VAL A 105 2.05 6.32 11.21
C VAL A 105 1.63 6.43 12.68
N VAL A 106 2.38 5.84 13.62
CA VAL A 106 2.05 5.92 15.04
C VAL A 106 2.24 7.33 15.60
N ARG A 107 3.36 8.01 15.29
CA ARG A 107 3.61 9.41 15.71
C ARG A 107 2.61 10.41 15.13
N LYS A 108 2.11 10.12 13.93
CA LYS A 108 1.06 10.95 13.33
C LYS A 108 -0.26 10.81 14.10
N LYS A 109 -0.62 9.59 14.51
CA LYS A 109 -1.90 9.29 15.19
C LYS A 109 -1.89 9.61 16.68
N PHE A 110 -0.81 9.30 17.37
CA PHE A 110 -0.62 9.49 18.81
C PHE A 110 0.46 10.55 19.03
N LYS A 111 0.22 11.48 19.96
CA LYS A 111 1.14 12.60 20.21
C LYS A 111 2.06 12.38 21.40
N THR A 112 1.82 11.32 22.15
CA THR A 112 2.54 10.99 23.38
C THR A 112 2.80 9.49 23.46
N PRO A 113 3.82 9.07 24.22
CA PRO A 113 3.99 7.67 24.58
C PRO A 113 2.75 7.12 25.32
N PRO A 114 2.53 5.79 25.30
CA PRO A 114 1.46 5.18 26.06
C PRO A 114 1.70 5.37 27.57
N ALA A 115 0.68 5.86 28.29
CA ALA A 115 0.76 6.08 29.74
C ALA A 115 0.66 4.78 30.55
N ASP A 116 0.00 3.75 30.00
CA ASP A 116 -0.23 2.47 30.66
C ASP A 116 -0.28 1.31 29.63
N TYR A 117 -0.46 0.09 30.15
CA TYR A 117 -0.58 -1.11 29.32
C TYR A 117 -1.76 -1.03 28.34
N ALA A 118 -2.91 -0.48 28.76
CA ALA A 118 -4.09 -0.36 27.91
C ALA A 118 -3.84 0.57 26.71
N ALA A 119 -3.14 1.69 26.93
CA ALA A 119 -2.71 2.63 25.91
C ALA A 119 -1.68 1.99 24.97
N ALA A 120 -0.73 1.22 25.48
CA ALA A 120 0.23 0.49 24.65
C ALA A 120 -0.49 -0.49 23.71
N GLN A 121 -1.41 -1.28 24.26
CA GLN A 121 -2.23 -2.22 23.49
C GLN A 121 -3.10 -1.51 22.43
N LYS A 122 -3.59 -0.30 22.73
CA LYS A 122 -4.32 0.52 21.75
C LYS A 122 -3.43 0.94 20.58
N GLN A 123 -2.20 1.35 20.82
CA GLN A 123 -1.26 1.71 19.75
C GLN A 123 -0.84 0.47 18.92
N MET A 124 -0.59 -0.67 19.57
CA MET A 124 -0.31 -1.95 18.89
C MET A 124 -1.45 -2.36 17.94
N ARG A 125 -2.70 -2.38 18.44
CA ARG A 125 -3.88 -2.72 17.62
C ARG A 125 -4.07 -1.76 16.45
N PHE A 126 -3.78 -0.48 16.65
CA PHE A 126 -3.86 0.51 15.57
C PHE A 126 -2.88 0.20 14.45
N LEU A 127 -1.62 -0.15 14.75
CA LEU A 127 -0.65 -0.51 13.72
C LEU A 127 -0.96 -1.87 13.08
N ALA A 128 -1.39 -2.86 13.86
CA ALA A 128 -1.82 -4.16 13.33
C ALA A 128 -3.00 -4.00 12.34
N TYR A 129 -3.99 -3.14 12.65
CA TYR A 129 -5.08 -2.82 11.73
C TYR A 129 -4.62 -2.09 10.45
N ARG A 130 -3.43 -1.47 10.48
CA ARG A 130 -2.79 -0.86 9.31
C ARG A 130 -1.99 -1.86 8.51
N GLY A 131 -1.89 -3.11 8.97
CA GLY A 131 -1.25 -4.22 8.27
C GLY A 131 0.24 -4.35 8.50
N PHE A 132 0.77 -3.71 9.55
CA PHE A 132 2.14 -3.95 9.99
C PHE A 132 2.18 -5.28 10.77
N ASP A 133 3.21 -6.09 10.53
CA ASP A 133 3.41 -7.34 11.25
C ASP A 133 3.82 -7.11 12.72
N GLY A 134 3.72 -8.15 13.54
CA GLY A 134 3.96 -8.04 14.97
C GLY A 134 5.37 -7.60 15.35
N ASP A 135 6.39 -7.96 14.58
CA ASP A 135 7.76 -7.52 14.84
C ASP A 135 7.95 -6.04 14.53
N THR A 136 7.49 -5.63 13.35
CA THR A 136 7.51 -4.22 12.95
C THR A 136 6.74 -3.36 13.94
N VAL A 137 5.58 -3.82 14.44
CA VAL A 137 4.80 -3.10 15.47
C VAL A 137 5.60 -2.90 16.75
N ARG A 138 6.26 -3.95 17.26
CA ARG A 138 7.07 -3.84 18.49
C ARG A 138 8.24 -2.87 18.31
N ARG A 139 8.98 -3.01 17.21
CA ARG A 139 10.13 -2.14 16.88
C ARG A 139 9.69 -0.69 16.70
N ALA A 140 8.59 -0.46 15.99
CA ALA A 140 8.06 0.87 15.73
C ALA A 140 7.64 1.59 17.01
N LEU A 141 7.00 0.90 17.96
CA LEU A 141 6.61 1.50 19.24
C LEU A 141 7.81 1.82 20.12
N LYS A 142 8.83 0.97 20.14
CA LYS A 142 10.09 1.28 20.82
C LYS A 142 10.70 2.54 20.20
N GLN A 143 10.99 2.52 18.90
CA GLN A 143 11.64 3.63 18.22
C GLN A 143 10.82 4.94 18.25
N ALA A 144 9.49 4.87 18.15
CA ALA A 144 8.65 6.05 18.17
C ALA A 144 8.77 6.86 19.48
N TRP A 145 9.05 6.19 20.60
CA TRP A 145 8.99 6.74 21.95
C TRP A 145 10.30 6.68 22.73
N THR A 146 11.35 6.07 22.19
CA THR A 146 12.70 6.05 22.80
C THR A 146 13.50 7.33 22.50
N ASP A 147 13.11 8.16 21.52
CA ASP A 147 13.78 9.44 21.15
C ASP A 147 13.60 10.59 22.18
N GLY A 148 13.48 10.28 23.48
CA GLY A 148 13.41 11.24 24.58
C GLY A 148 14.40 11.00 25.72
N TYR A 149 15.25 9.97 25.62
CA TYR A 149 16.39 9.78 26.51
C TYR A 149 17.66 10.13 25.73
N THR A 150 18.06 11.39 25.73
CA THR A 150 19.50 11.67 25.78
C THR A 150 20.00 11.01 27.05
N GLU A 151 20.82 9.98 26.87
CA GLU A 151 21.67 9.42 27.91
C GLU A 151 22.40 10.61 28.56
N TYR A 152 21.90 11.05 29.71
CA TYR A 152 22.69 11.88 30.60
C TYR A 152 23.73 10.93 31.16
N ASP A 153 24.84 10.79 30.43
CA ASP A 153 26.08 10.27 30.99
C ASP A 153 26.47 11.24 32.10
N GLY A 154 26.08 10.87 33.32
CA GLY A 154 26.40 11.59 34.55
C GLY A 154 27.87 11.49 34.91
N THR A 155 28.75 11.76 33.96
CA THR A 155 30.16 12.05 34.21
C THR A 155 30.41 13.52 33.90
N ASP A 156 29.96 14.39 34.80
CA ASP A 156 30.68 15.64 35.03
C ASP A 156 31.19 15.70 36.47
N ASP A 157 32.44 16.13 36.50
CA ASP A 157 33.46 16.17 37.51
C ASP A 157 33.25 17.40 38.42
N ARG A 158 33.87 17.38 39.61
CA ARG A 158 34.11 18.51 40.55
C ARG A 158 32.89 18.92 41.42
N THR A 159 32.96 18.88 42.74
CA THR A 159 34.02 19.38 43.63
C THR A 159 33.97 18.68 44.99
#